data_AF-A0A2N5KDK0-F1
#
_entry.id   AF-A0A2N5KDK0-F1
#
_cell.length_a   1.000
_cell.length_b   1.000
_cell.length_c   1.000
_cell.angle_alpha   90.00
_cell.angle_beta   90.00
_cell.angle_gamma   90.00
#
_symmetry.space_group_name_H-M   'P 1'
#
loop_
_entity.id
_entity.type
_entity.pdbx_description
1 polymer ?
#
loop_
_entity_poly.entity_id
_entity_poly.type
_entity_poly.pdbx_seq_one_letter_code
_entity_poly.pdbx_strand_id
1 'polypeptide(L)'
;MNKVKSFFIVSAVLSAILGVILMLKGKKSKKKPTLMKTNNPAKLPLGRWKDALLETKNAIKDKDLTTLATSLAYYGTFAFFPTLAAFIAGYSLAVSPEQLTNTVTTAERYLPPEIADVISSQLTALTKQENASLIAAIISISIALFAASGGMQNMIKNLNKAFNVEETRGFIKTRLISIALMLAGIITLFPLLALLALNANALNFLGAGSVMVMIVPVLRWVLVAIIVTIALAVLYRFGPNRKQPTFEILSWGAAIATIIWLIGTALFSFYLQKLSNFQESYGVFAGIIAMLLWFNLSAFIILLGAIINYRLEKKTQIPFLKKN
;
A
#
# COMPACT_ATOMS: atom_id res chain seq x y z
N MET A 1 -34.65 -3.75 -6.25
CA MET A 1 -34.04 -4.63 -5.22
C MET A 1 -32.55 -4.99 -5.47
N ASN A 2 -31.82 -4.25 -6.32
CA ASN A 2 -30.41 -4.51 -6.64
C ASN A 2 -29.40 -3.55 -5.99
N LYS A 3 -29.86 -2.55 -5.22
CA LYS A 3 -29.01 -1.48 -4.65
C LYS A 3 -28.23 -1.89 -3.39
N VAL A 4 -28.52 -3.06 -2.81
CA VAL A 4 -27.83 -3.58 -1.60
C VAL A 4 -26.54 -4.35 -1.95
N LYS A 5 -26.36 -4.76 -3.22
CA LYS A 5 -25.18 -5.53 -3.66
C LYS A 5 -23.86 -4.73 -3.65
N SER A 6 -23.89 -3.40 -3.63
CA SER A 6 -22.67 -2.57 -3.61
C SER A 6 -21.94 -2.57 -2.26
N PHE A 7 -22.65 -2.82 -1.14
CA PHE A 7 -22.03 -2.98 0.18
C PHE A 7 -21.38 -4.37 0.36
N PHE A 8 -21.80 -5.36 -0.45
CA PHE A 8 -21.25 -6.72 -0.43
C PHE A 8 -19.86 -6.84 -1.06
N ILE A 9 -19.35 -5.79 -1.71
CA ILE A 9 -18.15 -5.84 -2.54
C ILE A 9 -16.86 -5.92 -1.72
N VAL A 10 -16.73 -5.00 -0.77
CA VAL A 10 -15.63 -4.95 0.20
C VAL A 10 -15.72 -6.13 1.14
N SER A 11 -16.95 -6.44 1.56
CA SER A 11 -17.24 -7.60 2.37
C SER A 11 -16.84 -8.89 1.66
N ALA A 12 -17.03 -9.06 0.35
CA ALA A 12 -16.71 -10.30 -0.35
C ALA A 12 -15.20 -10.56 -0.43
N VAL A 13 -14.38 -9.56 -0.76
CA VAL A 13 -12.91 -9.73 -0.81
C VAL A 13 -12.32 -9.84 0.59
N LEU A 14 -12.77 -8.99 1.54
CA LEU A 14 -12.38 -9.13 2.94
C LEU A 14 -12.86 -10.44 3.53
N SER A 15 -14.06 -10.94 3.19
CA SER A 15 -14.59 -12.22 3.66
C SER A 15 -13.99 -13.42 2.93
N ALA A 16 -13.42 -13.25 1.73
CA ALA A 16 -12.60 -14.27 1.10
C ALA A 16 -11.26 -14.39 1.83
N ILE A 17 -10.60 -13.26 2.11
CA ILE A 17 -9.36 -13.22 2.89
C ILE A 17 -9.60 -13.69 4.34
N LEU A 18 -10.64 -13.16 5.00
CA LEU A 18 -11.09 -13.63 6.31
C LEU A 18 -11.52 -15.09 6.22
N GLY A 19 -12.20 -15.52 5.17
CA GLY A 19 -12.69 -16.88 4.99
C GLY A 19 -11.56 -17.89 4.99
N VAL A 20 -10.49 -17.63 4.23
CA VAL A 20 -9.27 -18.43 4.24
C VAL A 20 -8.63 -18.45 5.63
N ILE A 21 -8.55 -17.29 6.31
CA ILE A 21 -8.00 -17.18 7.67
C ILE A 21 -8.92 -17.85 8.73
N LEU A 22 -10.24 -17.79 8.56
CA LEU A 22 -11.27 -18.31 9.46
C LEU A 22 -11.39 -19.84 9.32
N MET A 23 -11.20 -20.37 8.11
CA MET A 23 -11.15 -21.80 7.79
C MET A 23 -9.98 -22.52 8.48
N LEU A 24 -8.97 -21.80 8.96
CA LEU A 24 -7.98 -22.35 9.87
C LEU A 24 -8.67 -22.75 11.19
N LYS A 25 -9.12 -24.01 11.26
CA LYS A 25 -9.52 -24.68 12.50
C LYS A 25 -8.27 -25.20 13.21
N GLY A 26 -8.06 -24.75 14.45
CA GLY A 26 -7.01 -25.27 15.32
C GLY A 26 -7.41 -25.15 16.77
N LYS A 27 -7.32 -26.25 17.52
CA LYS A 27 -7.42 -26.23 18.99
C LYS A 27 -6.31 -25.29 19.51
N LYS A 28 -6.65 -24.36 20.41
CA LYS A 28 -5.64 -23.57 21.15
C LYS A 28 -4.60 -24.54 21.71
N SER A 29 -3.34 -24.39 21.31
CA SER A 29 -2.24 -25.13 21.90
C SER A 29 -2.17 -24.81 23.39
N LYS A 30 -2.53 -25.78 24.24
CA LYS A 30 -2.47 -25.65 25.71
C LYS A 30 -1.03 -25.73 26.26
N LYS A 31 -0.02 -26.01 25.41
CA LYS A 31 1.38 -26.06 25.84
C LYS A 31 1.96 -24.65 25.92
N LYS A 32 2.54 -24.27 27.06
CA LYS A 32 3.37 -23.06 27.20
C LYS A 32 4.41 -23.09 26.06
N PRO A 33 4.53 -22.02 25.26
CA PRO A 33 5.46 -22.03 24.14
C PRO A 33 6.89 -22.15 24.69
N THR A 34 7.57 -23.27 24.45
CA THR A 34 9.03 -23.34 24.58
C THR A 34 9.59 -22.34 23.58
N LEU A 35 10.17 -21.26 24.08
CA LEU A 35 10.59 -20.14 23.26
C LEU A 35 11.93 -20.48 22.60
N MET A 36 12.08 -20.18 21.30
CA MET A 36 13.28 -20.52 20.53
C MET A 36 13.99 -19.22 20.16
N LYS A 37 15.23 -19.02 20.63
CA LYS A 37 16.05 -17.85 20.26
C LYS A 37 16.49 -17.99 18.80
N THR A 38 15.79 -17.34 17.88
CA THR A 38 16.18 -17.31 16.45
C THR A 38 15.79 -15.98 15.83
N ASN A 39 16.64 -15.43 14.96
CA ASN A 39 16.32 -14.23 14.20
C ASN A 39 15.62 -14.54 12.87
N ASN A 40 15.39 -15.83 12.58
CA ASN A 40 14.76 -16.26 11.33
C ASN A 40 13.50 -17.09 11.63
N PRO A 41 12.30 -16.55 11.34
CA PRO A 41 11.02 -17.27 11.43
C PRO A 41 10.96 -18.56 10.61
N ALA A 42 11.76 -18.71 9.54
CA ALA A 42 11.83 -19.96 8.76
C ALA A 42 12.29 -21.16 9.59
N LYS A 43 13.06 -20.93 10.65
CA LYS A 43 13.52 -21.99 11.56
C LYS A 43 12.45 -22.41 12.58
N LEU A 44 11.29 -21.74 12.61
CA LEU A 44 10.19 -22.12 13.50
C LEU A 44 9.49 -23.38 12.98
N PRO A 45 9.11 -24.32 13.87
CA PRO A 45 8.31 -25.48 13.46
C PRO A 45 6.94 -25.04 12.95
N LEU A 46 6.37 -25.78 11.99
CA LEU A 46 5.07 -25.49 11.34
C LEU A 46 3.93 -25.22 12.34
N GLY A 47 3.93 -25.89 13.50
CA GLY A 47 2.94 -25.63 14.55
C GLY A 47 2.95 -24.19 15.07
N ARG A 48 4.12 -23.54 15.12
CA ARG A 48 4.24 -22.13 15.58
C ARG A 48 3.76 -21.13 14.55
N TRP A 49 3.96 -21.43 13.26
CA TRP A 49 3.36 -20.69 12.16
C TRP A 49 1.84 -20.75 12.24
N LYS A 50 1.28 -21.96 12.43
CA LYS A 50 -0.16 -22.14 12.62
C LYS A 50 -0.67 -21.36 13.83
N ASP A 51 0.01 -21.44 14.98
CA ASP A 51 -0.36 -20.68 16.18
C ASP A 51 -0.32 -19.17 15.93
N ALA A 52 0.70 -18.65 15.25
CA ALA A 52 0.81 -17.24 14.92
C ALA A 52 -0.35 -16.77 14.01
N LEU A 53 -0.71 -17.55 12.99
CA LEU A 53 -1.84 -17.25 12.10
C LEU A 53 -3.18 -17.32 12.83
N LEU A 54 -3.38 -18.30 13.72
CA LEU A 54 -4.57 -18.40 14.56
C LEU A 54 -4.70 -17.23 15.54
N GLU A 55 -3.58 -16.75 16.10
CA GLU A 55 -3.59 -15.55 16.94
C GLU A 55 -3.84 -14.27 16.13
N THR A 56 -3.34 -14.19 14.89
CA THR A 56 -3.65 -13.10 13.97
C THR A 56 -5.15 -13.00 13.72
N LYS A 57 -5.82 -14.13 13.49
CA LYS A 57 -7.29 -14.18 13.30
C LYS A 57 -8.04 -13.50 14.44
N ASN A 58 -7.68 -13.78 15.70
CA ASN A 58 -8.31 -13.14 16.86
C ASN A 58 -7.95 -11.65 16.93
N ALA A 59 -6.69 -11.32 16.65
CA ALA A 59 -6.20 -9.95 16.66
C ALA A 59 -6.88 -9.03 15.63
N ILE A 60 -7.36 -9.56 14.50
CA ILE A 60 -8.15 -8.79 13.52
C ILE A 60 -9.38 -8.18 14.21
N LYS A 61 -10.11 -8.98 14.99
CA LYS A 61 -11.29 -8.54 15.74
C LYS A 61 -10.89 -7.67 16.93
N ASP A 62 -9.94 -8.12 17.74
CA ASP A 62 -9.55 -7.43 18.99
C ASP A 62 -8.99 -6.03 18.73
N LYS A 63 -8.36 -5.80 17.58
CA LYS A 63 -7.76 -4.50 17.20
C LYS A 63 -8.66 -3.67 16.28
N ASP A 64 -9.84 -4.17 15.96
CA ASP A 64 -10.76 -3.58 14.98
C ASP A 64 -10.06 -3.17 13.67
N LEU A 65 -9.38 -4.16 13.07
CA LEU A 65 -8.52 -3.96 11.91
C LEU A 65 -9.26 -3.30 10.73
N THR A 66 -10.53 -3.64 10.56
CA THR A 66 -11.39 -3.06 9.52
C THR A 66 -11.52 -1.55 9.70
N THR A 67 -11.78 -1.07 10.92
CA THR A 67 -11.87 0.38 11.19
C THR A 67 -10.53 1.08 10.98
N LEU A 68 -9.42 0.45 11.41
CA LEU A 68 -8.07 1.00 11.15
C LEU A 68 -7.76 1.08 9.65
N ALA A 69 -8.16 0.08 8.86
CA ALA A 69 -7.99 0.08 7.42
C ALA A 69 -8.86 1.16 6.75
N THR A 70 -10.09 1.32 7.20
CA THR A 70 -11.02 2.34 6.70
C THR A 70 -10.51 3.75 6.95
N SER A 71 -9.90 4.03 8.12
CA SER A 71 -9.30 5.35 8.35
C SER A 71 -8.17 5.65 7.37
N LEU A 72 -7.32 4.66 7.07
CA LEU A 72 -6.24 4.82 6.10
C LEU A 72 -6.75 4.98 4.67
N ALA A 73 -7.80 4.24 4.31
CA ALA A 73 -8.45 4.37 3.01
C ALA A 73 -9.01 5.77 2.79
N TYR A 74 -9.64 6.34 3.83
CA TYR A 74 -10.11 7.72 3.83
C TYR A 74 -8.95 8.68 3.57
N TYR A 75 -7.87 8.63 4.36
CA TYR A 75 -6.69 9.48 4.14
C TYR A 75 -6.09 9.30 2.73
N GLY A 76 -5.98 8.06 2.24
CA GLY A 76 -5.45 7.77 0.90
C GLY A 76 -6.30 8.37 -0.21
N THR A 77 -7.63 8.25 -0.10
CA THR A 77 -8.59 8.78 -1.09
C THR A 77 -8.49 10.31 -1.18
N PHE A 78 -8.46 11.00 -0.04
CA PHE A 78 -8.34 12.46 -0.01
C PHE A 78 -6.95 12.96 -0.45
N ALA A 79 -5.90 12.18 -0.19
CA ALA A 79 -4.54 12.52 -0.59
C ALA A 79 -4.25 12.22 -2.07
N PHE A 80 -5.04 11.38 -2.74
CA PHE A 80 -4.76 10.91 -4.09
C PHE A 80 -4.66 12.05 -5.11
N PHE A 81 -5.72 12.85 -5.27
CA PHE A 81 -5.74 13.93 -6.26
C PHE A 81 -4.68 15.01 -6.00
N PRO A 82 -4.49 15.50 -4.74
CA PRO A 82 -3.38 16.42 -4.45
C PRO A 82 -2.00 15.81 -4.72
N THR A 83 -1.81 14.52 -4.43
CA THR A 83 -0.53 13.84 -4.70
C THR A 83 -0.29 13.70 -6.20
N LEU A 84 -1.32 13.37 -6.97
CA LEU A 84 -1.24 13.29 -8.42
C LEU A 84 -0.90 14.65 -9.03
N ALA A 85 -1.57 15.73 -8.58
CA ALA A 85 -1.27 17.09 -9.01
C ALA A 85 0.18 17.50 -8.67
N ALA A 86 0.64 17.20 -7.45
CA ALA A 86 2.02 17.47 -7.03
C ALA A 86 3.05 16.67 -7.84
N PHE A 87 2.75 15.42 -8.17
CA PHE A 87 3.59 14.59 -9.02
C PHE A 87 3.71 15.17 -10.43
N ILE A 88 2.59 15.58 -11.02
CA ILE A 88 2.55 16.23 -12.34
C ILE A 88 3.34 17.54 -12.32
N ALA A 89 3.12 18.39 -11.31
CA ALA A 89 3.85 19.65 -11.14
C ALA A 89 5.36 19.43 -10.92
N GLY A 90 5.75 18.38 -10.20
CA GLY A 90 7.15 18.01 -10.05
C GLY A 90 7.77 17.53 -11.37
N TYR A 91 7.04 16.70 -12.12
CA TYR A 91 7.46 16.22 -13.43
C TYR A 91 7.60 17.36 -14.46
N SER A 92 6.71 18.35 -14.42
CA SER A 92 6.80 19.54 -15.30
C SER A 92 8.04 20.40 -15.05
N LEU A 93 8.69 20.29 -13.89
CA LEU A 93 9.97 20.98 -13.64
C LEU A 93 11.16 20.28 -14.33
N ALA A 94 11.03 19.00 -14.64
CA ALA A 94 12.10 18.18 -15.22
C ALA A 94 11.99 18.04 -16.75
N VAL A 95 10.89 18.51 -17.35
CA VAL A 95 10.46 18.19 -18.70
C VAL A 95 9.89 19.44 -19.38
N SER A 96 10.11 19.60 -20.69
CA SER A 96 9.58 20.78 -21.41
C SER A 96 8.03 20.77 -21.46
N PRO A 97 7.37 21.94 -21.54
CA PRO A 97 5.90 21.99 -21.66
C PRO A 97 5.35 21.16 -22.82
N GLU A 98 6.11 21.06 -23.92
CA GLU A 98 5.77 20.29 -25.11
C GLU A 98 5.84 18.77 -24.84
N GLN A 99 6.88 18.30 -24.15
CA GLN A 99 7.03 16.91 -23.72
C GLN A 99 5.96 16.52 -22.68
N LEU A 100 5.61 17.44 -21.78
CA LEU A 100 4.54 17.24 -20.80
C LEU A 100 3.17 17.09 -21.49
N THR A 101 2.86 17.97 -22.43
CA THR A 101 1.60 17.94 -23.20
C THR A 101 1.48 16.65 -24.02
N ASN A 102 2.57 16.23 -24.68
CA ASN A 102 2.61 14.98 -25.45
C ASN A 102 2.47 13.72 -24.57
N THR A 103 3.06 13.74 -23.37
CA THR A 103 2.93 12.65 -22.39
C THR A 103 1.49 12.53 -21.91
N VAL A 104 0.84 13.67 -21.64
CA VAL A 104 -0.52 13.73 -21.13
C VAL A 104 -1.52 13.32 -22.20
N THR A 105 -1.49 13.93 -23.39
CA THR A 105 -2.35 13.50 -24.52
C THR A 105 -2.16 12.03 -24.90
N THR A 106 -0.95 11.49 -24.70
CA THR A 106 -0.72 10.04 -24.86
C THR A 106 -1.35 9.23 -23.74
N ALA A 107 -1.28 9.69 -22.50
CA ALA A 107 -1.92 9.04 -21.35
C ALA A 107 -3.46 9.13 -21.41
N GLU A 108 -4.02 10.25 -21.87
CA GLU A 108 -5.47 10.47 -22.02
C GLU A 108 -6.14 9.43 -22.91
N ARG A 109 -5.43 8.92 -23.92
CA ARG A 109 -5.91 7.80 -24.77
C ARG A 109 -6.15 6.49 -24.01
N TYR A 110 -5.60 6.36 -22.81
CA TYR A 110 -5.73 5.17 -21.95
C TYR A 110 -6.46 5.46 -20.65
N LEU A 111 -6.87 6.71 -20.41
CA LEU A 111 -7.60 7.13 -19.22
C LEU A 111 -9.08 7.31 -19.52
N PRO A 112 -9.98 7.04 -18.55
CA PRO A 112 -11.35 7.52 -18.62
C PRO A 112 -11.39 9.04 -18.87
N PRO A 113 -12.32 9.56 -19.71
CA PRO A 113 -12.40 10.97 -20.07
C PRO A 113 -12.40 11.92 -18.87
N GLU A 114 -12.97 11.48 -17.76
CA GLU A 114 -13.14 12.33 -16.57
C GLU A 114 -11.86 12.42 -15.73
N ILE A 115 -10.97 11.41 -15.83
CA ILE A 115 -9.63 11.48 -15.23
C ILE A 115 -8.71 12.32 -16.12
N ALA A 116 -8.85 12.19 -17.44
CA ALA A 116 -8.17 13.03 -18.42
C ALA A 116 -8.49 14.52 -18.19
N ASP A 117 -9.76 14.89 -18.03
CA ASP A 117 -10.19 16.27 -17.78
C ASP A 117 -9.63 16.87 -16.47
N VAL A 118 -9.56 16.08 -15.40
CA VAL A 118 -8.96 16.53 -14.12
C VAL A 118 -7.45 16.76 -14.28
N ILE A 119 -6.77 15.90 -15.02
CA ILE A 119 -5.32 16.02 -15.27
C ILE A 119 -5.04 17.22 -16.18
N SER A 120 -5.78 17.35 -17.29
CA SER A 120 -5.64 18.41 -18.28
C SER A 120 -5.96 19.80 -17.71
N SER A 121 -6.99 19.91 -16.86
CA SER A 121 -7.32 21.16 -16.16
C SER A 121 -6.23 21.56 -15.17
N GLN A 122 -5.66 20.61 -14.43
CA GLN A 122 -4.53 20.91 -13.53
C GLN A 122 -3.27 21.32 -14.30
N LEU A 123 -2.96 20.65 -15.40
CA LEU A 123 -1.83 21.03 -16.26
C LEU A 123 -1.99 22.41 -16.85
N THR A 124 -3.18 22.72 -17.35
CA THR A 124 -3.50 24.05 -17.91
C THR A 124 -3.39 25.14 -16.83
N ALA A 125 -3.80 24.84 -15.59
CA ALA A 125 -3.63 25.75 -14.47
C ALA A 125 -2.15 25.97 -14.12
N LEU A 126 -1.31 24.94 -14.25
CA LEU A 126 0.14 25.02 -14.01
C LEU A 126 0.88 25.74 -15.13
N THR A 127 0.50 25.58 -16.40
CA THR A 127 1.15 26.23 -17.55
C THR A 127 0.73 27.69 -17.75
N LYS A 128 -0.46 28.09 -17.29
CA LYS A 128 -0.93 29.49 -17.33
C LYS A 128 -0.32 30.38 -16.24
N GLN A 129 0.37 29.82 -15.25
CA GLN A 129 1.13 30.62 -14.27
C GLN A 129 2.48 31.03 -14.84
N GLU A 130 2.50 32.10 -15.64
CA GLU A 130 3.73 32.71 -16.19
C GLU A 130 4.66 33.27 -15.09
N ASN A 131 4.18 33.43 -13.86
CA ASN A 131 4.96 33.87 -12.71
C ASN A 131 4.48 33.17 -11.42
N ALA A 132 4.67 31.85 -11.32
CA ALA A 132 4.55 31.17 -10.04
C ALA A 132 5.64 31.73 -9.09
N SER A 133 5.26 32.65 -8.20
CA SER A 133 6.16 33.14 -7.16
C SER A 133 6.74 31.92 -6.43
N LEU A 134 8.08 31.80 -6.42
CA LEU A 134 8.79 30.70 -5.77
C LEU A 134 8.31 30.50 -4.32
N ILE A 135 7.90 31.60 -3.66
CA ILE A 135 7.29 31.61 -2.34
C ILE A 135 5.92 30.89 -2.34
N ALA A 136 5.03 31.18 -3.29
CA ALA A 136 3.73 30.53 -3.42
C ALA A 136 3.84 29.03 -3.73
N ALA A 137 4.83 28.63 -4.54
CA ALA A 137 5.13 27.23 -4.81
C ALA A 137 5.60 26.50 -3.54
N ILE A 138 6.55 27.09 -2.79
CA ILE A 138 7.03 26.52 -1.52
C ILE A 138 5.90 26.39 -0.50
N ILE A 139 5.03 27.41 -0.37
CA ILE A 139 3.89 27.37 0.55
C ILE A 139 2.91 26.26 0.15
N SER A 140 2.56 26.16 -1.13
CA SER A 140 1.61 25.15 -1.63
C SER A 140 2.14 23.73 -1.47
N ILE A 141 3.42 23.49 -1.79
CA ILE A 141 4.10 22.22 -1.56
C ILE A 141 4.14 21.89 -0.07
N SER A 142 4.42 22.88 0.79
CA SER A 142 4.46 22.68 2.24
C SER A 142 3.09 22.30 2.80
N ILE A 143 2.01 22.93 2.33
CA ILE A 143 0.63 22.58 2.72
C ILE A 143 0.27 21.17 2.23
N ALA A 144 0.63 20.82 0.99
CA ALA A 144 0.39 19.49 0.45
C ALA A 144 1.15 18.39 1.21
N LEU A 145 2.44 18.61 1.49
CA LEU A 145 3.26 17.72 2.33
C LEU A 145 2.71 17.64 3.75
N PHE A 146 2.19 18.75 4.29
CA PHE A 146 1.55 18.77 5.60
C PHE A 146 0.27 17.92 5.63
N ALA A 147 -0.58 18.03 4.61
CA ALA A 147 -1.80 17.23 4.50
C ALA A 147 -1.47 15.73 4.32
N ALA A 148 -0.56 15.40 3.40
CA ALA A 148 -0.18 14.03 3.08
C ALA A 148 0.54 13.32 4.25
N SER A 149 1.38 14.04 4.99
CA SER A 149 2.02 13.49 6.19
C SER A 149 1.04 13.20 7.33
N GLY A 150 -0.16 13.80 7.32
CA GLY A 150 -1.26 13.40 8.21
C GLY A 150 -1.73 11.96 7.98
N GLY A 151 -1.79 11.52 6.71
CA GLY A 151 -2.09 10.12 6.36
C GLY A 151 -1.01 9.16 6.85
N MET A 152 0.26 9.50 6.69
CA MET A 152 1.37 8.68 7.21
C MET A 152 1.42 8.67 8.75
N GLN A 153 1.05 9.76 9.42
CA GLN A 153 0.87 9.75 10.89
C GLN A 153 -0.25 8.80 11.32
N ASN A 154 -1.36 8.75 10.59
CA ASN A 154 -2.42 7.77 10.82
C ASN A 154 -1.91 6.34 10.61
N MET A 155 -1.09 6.11 9.58
CA MET A 155 -0.43 4.82 9.35
C MET A 155 0.46 4.42 10.52
N ILE A 156 1.32 5.32 11.01
CA ILE A 156 2.17 5.06 12.18
C ILE A 156 1.33 4.73 13.42
N LYS A 157 0.25 5.50 13.67
CA LYS A 157 -0.68 5.23 14.79
C LYS A 157 -1.32 3.85 14.68
N ASN A 158 -1.74 3.45 13.48
CA ASN A 158 -2.37 2.15 13.25
C ASN A 158 -1.35 1.00 13.32
N LEU A 159 -0.12 1.22 12.87
CA LEU A 159 0.99 0.29 13.06
C LEU A 159 1.35 0.13 14.54
N ASN A 160 1.40 1.21 15.32
CA ASN A 160 1.59 1.14 16.77
C ASN A 160 0.52 0.26 17.43
N LYS A 161 -0.76 0.44 17.05
CA LYS A 161 -1.85 -0.45 17.48
C LYS A 161 -1.63 -1.90 17.04
N ALA A 162 -1.24 -2.15 15.78
CA ALA A 162 -0.98 -3.49 15.25
C ALA A 162 0.14 -4.21 16.02
N PHE A 163 1.25 -3.51 16.29
CA PHE A 163 2.40 -4.00 17.06
C PHE A 163 2.21 -3.94 18.58
N ASN A 164 1.06 -3.46 19.06
CA ASN A 164 0.75 -3.34 20.48
C ASN A 164 1.77 -2.50 21.27
N VAL A 165 2.13 -1.35 20.71
CA VAL A 165 3.08 -0.39 21.30
C VAL A 165 2.43 0.98 21.41
N GLU A 166 2.76 1.70 22.47
CA GLU A 166 2.31 3.07 22.68
C GLU A 166 3.28 4.07 22.03
N GLU A 167 2.74 5.18 21.57
CA GLU A 167 3.55 6.26 21.01
C GLU A 167 4.14 7.10 22.16
N THR A 168 5.46 7.06 22.31
CA THR A 168 6.22 7.82 23.30
C THR A 168 7.09 8.88 22.64
N ARG A 169 7.14 8.94 21.30
CA ARG A 169 7.87 9.97 20.56
C ARG A 169 7.07 11.27 20.61
N GLY A 170 7.74 12.38 20.87
CA GLY A 170 7.13 13.72 20.79
C GLY A 170 6.62 14.04 19.37
N PHE A 171 5.69 14.99 19.28
CA PHE A 171 4.99 15.36 18.05
C PHE A 171 5.95 15.62 16.87
N ILE A 172 7.01 16.40 17.09
CA ILE A 172 8.00 16.76 16.06
C ILE A 172 8.71 15.52 15.51
N LYS A 173 9.19 14.63 16.39
CA LYS A 173 9.89 13.41 15.97
C LYS A 173 8.97 12.48 15.16
N THR A 174 7.74 12.29 15.60
CA THR A 174 6.74 11.49 14.88
C THR A 174 6.42 12.12 13.52
N ARG A 175 6.33 13.46 13.44
CA ARG A 175 6.12 14.20 12.19
C ARG A 175 7.27 14.00 11.20
N LEU A 176 8.51 14.16 11.64
CA LEU A 176 9.69 13.97 10.79
C LEU A 176 9.78 12.53 10.27
N ILE A 177 9.52 11.53 11.12
CA ILE A 177 9.47 10.12 10.70
C ILE A 177 8.37 9.89 9.67
N SER A 178 7.19 10.52 9.85
CA SER A 178 6.07 10.40 8.91
C SER A 178 6.42 11.00 7.55
N ILE A 179 7.07 12.16 7.52
CA ILE A 179 7.52 12.78 6.27
C ILE A 179 8.59 11.91 5.60
N ALA A 180 9.58 11.43 6.35
CA ALA A 180 10.64 10.57 5.81
C ALA A 180 10.09 9.26 5.21
N LEU A 181 9.14 8.60 5.89
CA LEU A 181 8.49 7.39 5.38
C LEU A 181 7.60 7.66 4.17
N MET A 182 6.90 8.80 4.15
CA MET A 182 6.13 9.23 2.99
C MET A 182 7.05 9.43 1.78
N LEU A 183 8.14 10.17 1.94
CA LEU A 183 9.13 10.40 0.87
C LEU A 183 9.77 9.10 0.39
N ALA A 184 10.14 8.20 1.31
CA ALA A 184 10.63 6.86 0.94
C ALA A 184 9.61 6.06 0.12
N GLY A 185 8.32 6.16 0.47
CA GLY A 185 7.22 5.58 -0.29
C GLY A 185 7.12 6.17 -1.70
N ILE A 186 7.19 7.50 -1.83
CA ILE A 186 7.19 8.19 -3.14
C ILE A 186 8.38 7.75 -3.99
N ILE A 187 9.59 7.71 -3.42
CA ILE A 187 10.80 7.25 -4.12
C ILE A 187 10.64 5.80 -4.62
N THR A 188 9.97 4.96 -3.84
CA THR A 188 9.68 3.56 -4.22
C THR A 188 8.73 3.45 -5.42
N LEU A 189 7.86 4.45 -5.65
CA LEU A 189 6.93 4.43 -6.79
C LEU A 189 7.65 4.52 -8.13
N PHE A 190 8.78 5.23 -8.24
CA PHE A 190 9.50 5.37 -9.52
C PHE A 190 9.94 4.03 -10.14
N PRO A 191 10.71 3.16 -9.45
CA PRO A 191 11.07 1.87 -10.01
C PRO A 191 9.84 0.95 -10.20
N LEU A 192 8.81 1.09 -9.37
CA LEU A 192 7.57 0.33 -9.54
C LEU A 192 6.85 0.70 -10.84
N LEU A 193 6.67 1.99 -11.10
CA LEU A 193 6.05 2.51 -12.33
C LEU A 193 6.89 2.16 -13.56
N ALA A 194 8.22 2.29 -13.47
CA ALA A 194 9.13 1.90 -14.55
C ALA A 194 8.97 0.40 -14.90
N LEU A 195 8.93 -0.47 -13.90
CA LEU A 195 8.70 -1.90 -14.12
C LEU A 195 7.32 -2.18 -14.72
N LEU A 196 6.26 -1.54 -14.23
CA LEU A 196 4.91 -1.73 -14.74
C LEU A 196 4.73 -1.22 -16.18
N ALA A 197 5.50 -0.20 -16.58
CA ALA A 197 5.52 0.32 -17.94
C ALA A 197 6.19 -0.64 -18.95
N LEU A 198 7.05 -1.56 -18.49
CA LEU A 198 7.65 -2.58 -19.34
C LEU A 198 6.57 -3.58 -19.80
N ASN A 199 6.12 -3.44 -21.05
CA ASN A 199 5.18 -4.32 -21.72
C ASN A 199 5.80 -4.98 -22.96
N ALA A 200 5.09 -5.93 -23.59
CA ALA A 200 5.60 -6.66 -24.75
C ALA A 200 6.00 -5.73 -25.92
N ASN A 201 5.27 -4.63 -26.12
CA ASN A 201 5.58 -3.65 -27.16
C ASN A 201 6.89 -2.90 -26.86
N ALA A 202 7.12 -2.52 -25.59
CA ALA A 202 8.36 -1.91 -25.15
C ALA A 202 9.54 -2.87 -25.31
N LEU A 203 9.36 -4.15 -25.00
CA LEU A 203 10.40 -5.18 -25.17
C LEU A 203 10.72 -5.44 -26.65
N ASN A 204 9.71 -5.56 -27.50
CA ASN A 204 9.88 -5.73 -28.94
C ASN A 204 10.57 -4.50 -29.57
N PHE A 205 10.21 -3.29 -29.13
CA PHE A 205 10.86 -2.05 -29.56
C PHE A 205 12.35 -2.02 -29.20
N LEU A 206 12.73 -2.57 -28.05
CA LEU A 206 14.12 -2.72 -27.62
C LEU A 206 14.86 -3.88 -28.32
N GLY A 207 14.23 -4.54 -29.30
CA GLY A 207 14.81 -5.67 -30.03
C GLY A 207 14.93 -6.96 -29.19
N ALA A 208 14.12 -7.10 -28.14
CA ALA A 208 14.15 -8.27 -27.29
C ALA A 208 13.67 -9.52 -28.06
N GLY A 209 14.46 -10.60 -28.03
CA GLY A 209 14.09 -11.87 -28.66
C GLY A 209 12.84 -12.51 -28.03
N SER A 210 12.20 -13.43 -28.74
CA SER A 210 10.96 -14.11 -28.32
C SER A 210 11.01 -14.72 -26.92
N VAL A 211 12.17 -15.25 -26.51
CA VAL A 211 12.42 -15.80 -25.16
C VAL A 211 12.33 -14.71 -24.08
N MET A 212 12.85 -13.51 -24.35
CA MET A 212 12.80 -12.40 -23.40
C MET A 212 11.38 -11.87 -23.21
N VAL A 213 10.57 -11.84 -24.29
CA VAL A 213 9.15 -11.46 -24.22
C VAL A 213 8.35 -12.41 -23.33
N MET A 214 8.75 -13.68 -23.23
CA MET A 214 8.10 -14.67 -22.36
C MET A 214 8.57 -14.57 -20.89
N ILE A 215 9.86 -14.37 -20.65
CA ILE A 215 10.46 -14.40 -19.30
C ILE A 215 10.25 -13.07 -18.55
N VAL A 216 10.40 -11.93 -19.23
CA VAL A 216 10.37 -10.61 -18.59
C VAL A 216 9.06 -10.33 -17.84
N PRO A 217 7.86 -10.68 -18.34
CA PRO A 217 6.62 -10.47 -17.59
C PRO A 217 6.60 -11.18 -16.23
N VAL A 218 7.18 -12.40 -16.15
CA VAL A 218 7.28 -13.16 -14.90
C VAL A 218 8.29 -12.50 -13.95
N LEU A 219 9.49 -12.19 -14.45
CA LEU A 219 10.52 -11.51 -13.66
C LEU A 219 10.04 -10.14 -13.15
N ARG A 220 9.29 -9.40 -13.96
CA ARG A 220 8.68 -8.12 -13.59
C ARG A 220 7.83 -8.24 -12.33
N TRP A 221 6.93 -9.23 -12.25
CA TRP A 221 6.09 -9.43 -11.08
C TRP A 221 6.89 -9.91 -9.85
N VAL A 222 7.96 -10.67 -10.05
CA VAL A 222 8.89 -11.04 -8.96
C VAL A 222 9.61 -9.81 -8.42
N LEU A 223 10.11 -8.93 -9.29
CA LEU A 223 10.76 -7.68 -8.89
C LEU A 223 9.80 -6.73 -8.18
N VAL A 224 8.56 -6.60 -8.67
CA VAL A 224 7.49 -5.87 -7.99
C VAL A 224 7.29 -6.41 -6.58
N ALA A 225 7.18 -7.74 -6.42
CA ALA A 225 7.01 -8.35 -5.11
C ALA A 225 8.20 -8.08 -4.16
N ILE A 226 9.43 -8.10 -4.68
CA ILE A 226 10.64 -7.78 -3.90
C ILE A 226 10.61 -6.32 -3.44
N ILE A 227 10.35 -5.38 -4.35
CA ILE A 227 10.32 -3.95 -4.04
C ILE A 227 9.25 -3.64 -3.00
N VAL A 228 8.03 -4.17 -3.17
CA VAL A 228 6.94 -3.97 -2.20
C VAL A 228 7.27 -4.60 -0.86
N THR A 229 7.87 -5.79 -0.84
CA THR A 229 8.32 -6.44 0.41
C THR A 229 9.34 -5.58 1.15
N ILE A 230 10.33 -5.01 0.44
CA ILE A 230 11.33 -4.11 1.03
C ILE A 230 10.65 -2.86 1.59
N ALA A 231 9.74 -2.24 0.82
CA ALA A 231 9.02 -1.05 1.24
C ALA A 231 8.19 -1.28 2.51
N LEU A 232 7.47 -2.40 2.59
CA LEU A 232 6.72 -2.79 3.77
C LEU A 232 7.63 -3.15 4.95
N ALA A 233 8.78 -3.79 4.71
CA ALA A 233 9.75 -4.09 5.76
C ALA A 233 10.34 -2.80 6.36
N VAL A 234 10.66 -1.81 5.52
CA VAL A 234 11.07 -0.45 5.96
C VAL A 234 9.97 0.20 6.78
N LEU A 235 8.72 0.17 6.30
CA LEU A 235 7.57 0.72 7.01
C LEU A 235 7.37 0.06 8.39
N TYR A 236 7.46 -1.27 8.47
CA TYR A 236 7.32 -2.02 9.72
C TYR A 236 8.50 -1.84 10.69
N ARG A 237 9.67 -1.45 10.18
CA ARG A 237 10.87 -1.19 10.98
C ARG A 237 10.83 0.18 11.63
N PHE A 238 10.53 1.21 10.84
CA PHE A 238 10.68 2.61 11.27
C PHE A 238 9.37 3.28 11.65
N GLY A 239 8.23 2.75 11.18
CA GLY A 239 6.91 3.26 11.53
C GLY A 239 6.62 3.11 13.03
N PRO A 240 6.58 1.89 13.60
CA PRO A 240 6.21 1.67 14.98
C PRO A 240 7.23 2.23 16.00
N ASN A 241 6.75 2.72 17.14
CA ASN A 241 7.59 3.19 18.25
C ASN A 241 8.14 2.03 19.09
N ARG A 242 9.10 1.28 18.54
CA ARG A 242 9.71 0.14 19.23
C ARG A 242 11.19 0.00 18.89
N LYS A 243 11.91 -0.82 19.66
CA LYS A 243 13.29 -1.19 19.32
C LYS A 243 13.26 -1.92 17.97
N GLN A 244 14.09 -1.45 17.03
CA GLN A 244 14.07 -1.93 15.65
C GLN A 244 14.49 -3.41 15.58
N PRO A 245 13.60 -4.32 15.16
CA PRO A 245 13.99 -5.70 14.91
C PRO A 245 14.91 -5.79 13.70
N THR A 246 15.57 -6.94 13.53
CA THR A 246 16.34 -7.22 12.31
C THR A 246 15.43 -7.29 11.08
N PHE A 247 15.93 -6.87 9.92
CA PHE A 247 15.18 -6.95 8.65
C PHE A 247 14.74 -8.39 8.32
N GLU A 248 15.52 -9.40 8.75
CA GLU A 248 15.24 -10.83 8.55
C GLU A 248 13.89 -11.31 9.13
N ILE A 249 13.41 -10.69 10.20
CA ILE A 249 12.13 -11.07 10.82
C ILE A 249 11.00 -10.29 10.15
N LEU A 250 11.24 -8.99 9.95
CA LEU A 250 10.26 -8.06 9.40
C LEU A 250 9.87 -8.41 7.96
N SER A 251 10.80 -9.02 7.21
CA SER A 251 10.58 -9.42 5.83
C SER A 251 9.53 -10.51 5.67
N TRP A 252 9.27 -11.36 6.68
CA TRP A 252 8.27 -12.43 6.55
C TRP A 252 6.85 -11.90 6.56
N GLY A 253 6.51 -11.04 7.51
CA GLY A 253 5.20 -10.39 7.53
C GLY A 253 5.00 -9.49 6.31
N ALA A 254 6.05 -8.79 5.88
CA ALA A 254 6.04 -7.96 4.67
C ALA A 254 5.86 -8.79 3.39
N ALA A 255 6.54 -9.94 3.26
CA ALA A 255 6.41 -10.82 2.10
C ALA A 255 5.01 -11.45 2.04
N ILE A 256 4.49 -11.94 3.17
CA ILE A 256 3.13 -12.48 3.24
C ILE A 256 2.10 -11.42 2.88
N ALA A 257 2.24 -10.20 3.42
CA ALA A 257 1.38 -9.07 3.05
C ALA A 257 1.46 -8.77 1.56
N THR A 258 2.67 -8.77 0.98
CA THR A 258 2.87 -8.52 -0.45
C THR A 258 2.19 -9.57 -1.32
N ILE A 259 2.33 -10.86 -0.98
CA ILE A 259 1.67 -11.94 -1.72
C ILE A 259 0.15 -11.80 -1.63
N ILE A 260 -0.39 -11.59 -0.43
CA ILE A 260 -1.83 -11.38 -0.23
C ILE A 260 -2.30 -10.13 -0.98
N TRP A 261 -1.49 -9.07 -1.02
CA TRP A 261 -1.78 -7.82 -1.71
C TRP A 261 -1.80 -7.98 -3.23
N LEU A 262 -0.86 -8.73 -3.82
CA LEU A 262 -0.86 -9.04 -5.25
C LEU A 262 -2.10 -9.88 -5.63
N ILE A 263 -2.39 -10.93 -4.86
CA ILE A 263 -3.58 -11.77 -5.07
C ILE A 263 -4.86 -10.92 -4.90
N GLY A 264 -4.93 -10.13 -3.83
CA GLY A 264 -6.07 -9.26 -3.54
C GLY A 264 -6.29 -8.22 -4.64
N THR A 265 -5.22 -7.62 -5.16
CA THR A 265 -5.28 -6.67 -6.27
C THR A 265 -5.75 -7.35 -7.55
N ALA A 266 -5.24 -8.55 -7.88
CA ALA A 266 -5.70 -9.30 -9.05
C ALA A 266 -7.18 -9.70 -8.95
N LEU A 267 -7.62 -10.19 -7.79
CA LEU A 267 -9.02 -10.50 -7.52
C LEU A 267 -9.92 -9.26 -7.60
N PHE A 268 -9.44 -8.13 -7.09
CA PHE A 268 -10.14 -6.86 -7.17
C PHE A 268 -10.27 -6.37 -8.62
N SER A 269 -9.21 -6.47 -9.42
CA SER A 269 -9.25 -6.15 -10.86
C SER A 269 -10.20 -7.06 -11.64
N PHE A 270 -10.22 -8.37 -11.34
CA PHE A 270 -11.18 -9.31 -11.94
C PHE A 270 -12.61 -8.97 -11.53
N TYR A 271 -12.81 -8.57 -10.28
CA TYR A 271 -14.12 -8.18 -9.77
C TYR A 271 -14.66 -6.91 -10.45
N LEU A 272 -13.82 -5.88 -10.63
CA LEU A 272 -14.21 -4.64 -11.31
C LEU A 272 -14.61 -4.86 -12.78
N GLN A 273 -13.97 -5.80 -13.48
CA GLN A 273 -14.34 -6.12 -14.87
C GLN A 273 -15.77 -6.65 -14.99
N LYS A 274 -16.29 -7.31 -13.95
CA LYS A 274 -17.69 -7.78 -13.91
C LYS A 274 -18.69 -6.67 -13.58
N LEU A 275 -18.21 -5.48 -13.22
CA LEU A 275 -19.01 -4.32 -12.87
C LEU A 275 -19.10 -3.29 -14.01
N SER A 276 -18.85 -3.68 -15.26
CA SER A 276 -18.95 -2.80 -16.45
C SER A 276 -20.26 -1.98 -16.44
N ASN A 277 -21.39 -2.60 -16.12
CA ASN A 277 -22.70 -1.93 -16.07
C ASN A 277 -22.82 -0.90 -14.93
N PHE A 278 -22.01 -1.03 -13.86
CA PHE A 278 -21.96 -0.07 -12.76
C PHE A 278 -21.17 1.19 -13.16
N GLN A 279 -20.12 1.05 -13.97
CA GLN A 279 -19.40 2.20 -14.54
C GLN A 279 -20.31 3.01 -15.46
N GLU A 280 -21.12 2.35 -16.30
CA GLU A 280 -22.11 3.01 -17.17
C GLU A 280 -23.16 3.80 -16.40
N SER A 281 -23.58 3.32 -15.22
CA SER A 281 -24.65 3.95 -14.44
C SER A 281 -24.18 5.06 -13.51
N TYR A 282 -22.91 5.03 -13.06
CA TYR A 282 -22.39 5.91 -12.02
C TYR A 282 -21.18 6.76 -12.45
N GLY A 283 -20.63 6.56 -13.66
CA GLY A 283 -19.54 7.34 -14.23
C GLY A 283 -18.35 7.50 -13.28
N VAL A 284 -17.90 8.74 -13.09
CA VAL A 284 -16.78 9.12 -12.20
C VAL A 284 -16.91 8.57 -10.77
N PHE A 285 -18.14 8.53 -10.23
CA PHE A 285 -18.36 8.03 -8.88
C PHE A 285 -17.99 6.55 -8.74
N ALA A 286 -18.17 5.75 -9.81
CA ALA A 286 -17.73 4.35 -9.82
C ALA A 286 -16.21 4.24 -9.65
N GLY A 287 -15.45 5.12 -10.29
CA GLY A 287 -13.99 5.18 -10.17
C GLY A 287 -13.53 5.55 -8.76
N ILE A 288 -14.13 6.59 -8.17
CA ILE A 288 -13.81 7.03 -6.80
C ILE A 288 -14.14 5.92 -5.78
N ILE A 289 -15.30 5.28 -5.93
CA ILE A 289 -15.68 4.15 -5.07
C ILE A 289 -14.67 3.02 -5.21
N ALA A 290 -14.35 2.60 -6.44
CA ALA A 290 -13.36 1.55 -6.69
C ALA A 290 -12.00 1.87 -6.05
N MET A 291 -11.53 3.10 -6.17
CA MET A 291 -10.29 3.56 -5.53
C MET A 291 -10.36 3.46 -4.00
N LEU A 292 -11.43 3.96 -3.39
CA LEU A 292 -11.64 3.86 -1.95
C LEU A 292 -11.61 2.40 -1.48
N LEU A 293 -12.25 1.48 -2.23
CA LEU A 293 -12.25 0.05 -1.91
C LEU A 293 -10.86 -0.56 -2.04
N TRP A 294 -10.12 -0.18 -3.08
CA TRP A 294 -8.76 -0.67 -3.29
C TRP A 294 -7.78 -0.18 -2.23
N PHE A 295 -7.90 1.08 -1.80
CA PHE A 295 -7.12 1.61 -0.67
C PHE A 295 -7.51 0.93 0.65
N ASN A 296 -8.79 0.64 0.87
CA ASN A 296 -9.24 -0.11 2.03
C ASN A 296 -8.64 -1.51 2.08
N LEU A 297 -8.72 -2.24 0.96
CA LEU A 297 -8.12 -3.55 0.81
C LEU A 297 -6.60 -3.51 1.07
N SER A 298 -5.92 -2.55 0.47
CA SER A 298 -4.46 -2.38 0.62
C SER A 298 -4.10 -2.08 2.08
N ALA A 299 -4.78 -1.13 2.72
CA ALA A 299 -4.55 -0.78 4.12
C ALA A 299 -4.81 -1.96 5.05
N PHE A 300 -5.88 -2.72 4.81
CA PHE A 300 -6.19 -3.92 5.58
C PHE A 300 -5.06 -4.95 5.49
N ILE A 301 -4.58 -5.24 4.28
CA ILE A 301 -3.52 -6.23 4.05
C ILE A 301 -2.19 -5.77 4.65
N ILE A 302 -1.85 -4.48 4.54
CA ILE A 302 -0.65 -3.90 5.15
C ILE A 302 -0.71 -4.03 6.68
N LEU A 303 -1.84 -3.71 7.32
CA LEU A 303 -1.97 -3.85 8.77
C LEU A 303 -2.05 -5.32 9.21
N LEU A 304 -2.67 -6.19 8.41
CA LEU A 304 -2.67 -7.63 8.61
C LEU A 304 -1.24 -8.18 8.62
N GLY A 305 -0.41 -7.77 7.65
CA GLY A 305 1.01 -8.08 7.59
C GLY A 305 1.77 -7.68 8.85
N ALA A 306 1.49 -6.47 9.36
CA ALA A 306 2.09 -5.98 10.62
C ALA A 306 1.71 -6.87 11.81
N ILE A 307 0.43 -7.30 11.91
CA ILE A 307 -0.02 -8.22 12.96
C ILE A 307 0.65 -9.58 12.82
N ILE A 308 0.69 -10.17 11.62
CA ILE A 308 1.36 -11.44 11.36
C ILE A 308 2.82 -11.36 11.80
N ASN A 309 3.50 -10.28 11.41
CA ASN A 309 4.88 -10.03 11.75
C ASN A 309 5.11 -9.98 13.27
N TYR A 310 4.26 -9.23 13.98
CA TYR A 310 4.30 -9.15 15.44
C TYR A 310 4.08 -10.51 16.11
N ARG A 311 3.15 -11.32 15.60
CA ARG A 311 2.87 -12.66 16.13
C ARG A 311 4.03 -13.62 15.89
N LEU A 312 4.65 -13.57 14.71
CA LEU A 312 5.85 -14.36 14.41
C LEU A 312 7.02 -13.97 15.31
N GLU A 313 7.25 -12.67 15.51
CA GLU A 313 8.30 -12.15 16.41
C GLU A 313 8.10 -12.63 17.87
N LYS A 314 6.85 -12.67 18.35
CA LYS A 314 6.54 -13.24 19.67
C LYS A 314 6.91 -14.72 19.78
N LYS A 315 6.96 -15.47 18.68
CA LYS A 315 7.37 -16.88 18.69
C LYS A 315 8.89 -17.07 18.64
N THR A 316 9.67 -16.06 18.23
CA THR A 316 11.12 -16.12 18.07
C THR A 316 11.96 -15.58 19.24
N GLN A 317 11.31 -15.14 20.33
CA GLN A 317 11.91 -14.79 21.63
C GLN A 317 13.07 -13.77 21.61
N ILE A 318 13.04 -12.79 20.71
CA ILE A 318 14.03 -11.73 20.76
C ILE A 318 13.55 -10.62 21.71
N PRO A 319 14.41 -10.07 22.60
CA PRO A 319 14.01 -9.13 23.65
C PRO A 319 13.54 -7.75 23.17
N PHE A 320 13.10 -7.57 21.93
CA PHE A 320 12.67 -6.26 21.42
C PHE A 320 11.36 -5.78 22.04
N LEU A 321 10.57 -6.70 22.59
CA LEU A 321 9.29 -6.42 23.25
C LEU A 321 9.40 -6.09 24.74
N LYS A 322 10.61 -6.12 25.33
CA LYS A 322 10.84 -5.55 26.66
C LYS A 322 11.25 -4.09 26.51
N LYS A 323 10.29 -3.20 26.74
CA LYS A 323 10.60 -1.89 27.29
C LYS A 323 10.11 -1.90 28.74
N ASN A 324 11.02 -1.52 29.64
CA ASN A 324 10.66 -1.05 30.97
C ASN A 324 9.71 0.15 30.85
#